data_AF-A0A2E5G4A3-F1
#
_entry.id   AF-A0A2E5G4A3-F1
#
_cell.length_a   1.000
_cell.length_b   1.000
_cell.length_c   1.000
_cell.angle_alpha   90.00
_cell.angle_beta   90.00
_cell.angle_gamma   90.00
#
_symmetry.space_group_name_H-M   'P 1'
#
loop_
_entity.id
_entity.type
_entity.pdbx_description
1 polymer ?
#
loop_
_entity_poly.entity_id
_entity_poly.type
_entity_poly.pdbx_seq_one_letter_code
_entity_poly.pdbx_strand_id
1 'polypeptide(L)' 'MKTIIHVNQHIIKKNIKQGTEEPCLTVKDYKDNRYANRVVILDKDRNEVARVVYSPHKPLSCGARCWIETQSKVITA' A
#
# COMPACT_ATOMS: atom_id res chain seq x y z
N MET A 1 -9.26 -17.15 5.90
CA MET A 1 -7.85 -16.76 6.14
C MET A 1 -7.68 -15.27 5.89
N LYS A 2 -6.88 -14.57 6.70
CA LYS A 2 -6.66 -13.12 6.54
C LYS A 2 -5.47 -12.88 5.60
N THR A 3 -5.63 -11.93 4.68
CA THR A 3 -4.51 -11.36 3.90
C THR A 3 -4.10 -10.06 4.57
N ILE A 4 -2.80 -9.85 4.75
CA ILE A 4 -2.25 -8.66 5.41
C ILE A 4 -1.41 -7.88 4.40
N ILE A 5 -1.69 -6.59 4.23
CA ILE A 5 -0.82 -5.67 3.49
C ILE A 5 0.10 -5.02 4.52
N HIS A 6 1.33 -5.52 4.61
CA HIS A 6 2.35 -4.99 5.50
C HIS A 6 3.03 -3.78 4.87
N VAL A 7 2.99 -2.64 5.53
CA VAL A 7 3.68 -1.41 5.11
C VAL A 7 5.01 -1.31 5.85
N ASN A 8 6.12 -1.44 5.14
CA ASN A 8 7.46 -1.40 5.72
C ASN A 8 7.98 0.03 5.84
N GLN A 9 7.85 0.61 7.04
CA GLN A 9 8.34 1.96 7.32
C GLN A 9 9.87 2.12 7.12
N HIS A 10 10.66 1.07 7.28
CA HIS A 10 12.12 1.15 7.13
C HIS A 10 12.50 1.36 5.66
N ILE A 11 11.81 0.67 4.74
CA ILE A 11 11.97 0.88 3.30
C ILE A 11 11.53 2.28 2.90
N ILE A 12 10.40 2.76 3.44
CA ILE A 12 9.94 4.14 3.18
C ILE A 12 11.02 5.15 3.59
N LYS A 13 11.57 5.03 4.81
CA LYS A 13 12.64 5.92 5.31
C LYS A 13 13.92 5.82 4.46
N LYS A 14 14.32 4.61 4.08
CA LYS A 14 15.49 4.38 3.22
C LYS A 14 15.30 5.06 1.86
N ASN A 15 14.16 4.84 1.21
CA ASN A 15 13.82 5.42 -0.08
C ASN A 15 13.78 6.95 -0.04
N ILE A 16 13.27 7.54 1.05
CA ILE A 16 13.32 8.98 1.26
C ILE A 16 14.78 9.47 1.31
N LYS A 17 15.63 8.80 2.08
CA LYS A 17 17.03 9.20 2.29
C LYS A 17 17.90 9.03 1.04
N GLN A 18 17.69 7.94 0.30
CA GLN A 18 18.56 7.52 -0.79
C GLN A 18 17.99 7.85 -2.18
N GLY A 19 16.74 8.32 -2.27
CA GLY A 19 16.07 8.58 -3.54
C GLY A 19 15.69 7.30 -4.31
N THR A 20 15.63 6.15 -3.63
CA THR A 20 15.28 4.85 -4.24
C THR A 20 13.78 4.59 -4.24
N GLU A 21 13.33 3.60 -5.03
CA GLU A 21 11.92 3.23 -5.18
C GLU A 21 11.62 1.77 -4.83
N GLU A 22 12.40 1.20 -3.90
CA GLU A 22 12.21 -0.17 -3.43
C GLU A 22 10.77 -0.39 -2.90
N PRO A 23 10.13 -1.52 -3.25
CA PRO A 23 8.80 -1.86 -2.75
C PRO A 23 8.70 -1.89 -1.22
N CYS A 24 7.81 -1.06 -0.67
CA CYS A 24 7.56 -1.03 0.77
C CYS A 24 6.32 -1.84 1.19
N LEU A 25 5.49 -2.29 0.24
CA LEU A 25 4.32 -3.10 0.53
C LEU A 25 4.67 -4.57 0.39
N THR A 26 4.31 -5.38 1.39
CA THR A 26 4.33 -6.83 1.28
C THR A 26 2.93 -7.37 1.53
N VAL A 27 2.33 -7.97 0.52
CA VAL A 27 1.07 -8.70 0.65
C VAL A 27 1.40 -10.10 1.15
N LYS A 28 0.96 -10.40 2.37
CA LYS A 28 1.16 -11.68 3.03
C LYS A 28 -0.16 -12.44 3.08
N ASP A 29 -0.19 -13.60 2.45
CA ASP A 29 -1.22 -14.61 2.68
C ASP A 29 -0.56 -15.87 3.28
N TYR A 30 -1.26 -17.01 3.32
CA TYR A 30 -0.65 -18.24 3.86
C TYR A 30 0.44 -18.84 2.99
N LYS A 31 0.43 -18.55 1.69
CA LYS A 31 1.29 -19.20 0.72
C LYS A 31 2.51 -18.36 0.47
N ASP A 32 2.29 -17.07 0.19
CA ASP A 32 3.30 -16.24 -0.44
C ASP A 32 3.44 -14.85 0.19
N ASN A 33 4.64 -14.29 0.04
CA ASN A 33 4.94 -12.89 0.32
C ASN A 33 5.18 -12.17 -1.02
N ARG A 34 4.25 -11.29 -1.40
CA ARG A 34 4.32 -10.56 -2.68
C ARG A 34 4.68 -9.09 -2.42
N TYR A 35 5.78 -8.63 -2.99
CA TYR A 35 6.25 -7.24 -2.83
C TYR A 35 5.70 -6.36 -3.94
N ALA A 36 5.24 -5.15 -3.59
CA ALA A 36 4.65 -4.24 -4.57
C ALA A 36 4.77 -2.76 -4.17
N ASN A 37 4.68 -1.87 -5.16
CA ASN A 37 4.47 -0.43 -4.97
C ASN A 37 2.97 -0.07 -5.01
N ARG A 38 2.13 -0.96 -5.53
CA ARG A 38 0.69 -0.77 -5.68
C ARG A 38 -0.03 -2.09 -5.42
N VAL A 39 -1.06 -2.06 -4.58
CA VAL A 39 -1.88 -3.24 -4.26
C VAL A 39 -3.34 -2.89 -4.46
N VAL A 40 -4.04 -3.67 -5.28
CA VAL A 40 -5.47 -3.52 -5.53
C VAL A 40 -6.24 -4.52 -4.67
N ILE A 41 -7.29 -4.04 -4.00
CA ILE A 41 -8.21 -4.84 -3.20
C ILE A 41 -9.50 -4.98 -4.00
N LEU A 42 -9.87 -6.23 -4.29
CA LEU A 42 -11.07 -6.56 -5.05
C LEU A 42 -12.16 -7.11 -4.12
N ASP A 43 -13.42 -6.87 -4.46
CA ASP A 43 -14.54 -7.61 -3.89
C ASP A 43 -14.71 -9.00 -4.54
N LYS A 44 -15.76 -9.72 -4.14
CA LYS A 44 -16.12 -11.04 -4.66
C LYS A 44 -16.49 -11.03 -6.15
N ASP A 45 -16.95 -9.91 -6.67
CA ASP A 45 -17.42 -9.74 -8.04
C ASP A 45 -16.30 -9.18 -8.94
N ARG A 46 -15.08 -9.05 -8.40
CA ARG A 46 -13.85 -8.54 -9.04
C ARG A 46 -13.87 -7.04 -9.31
N ASN A 47 -14.67 -6.27 -8.58
CA ASN A 47 -14.60 -4.81 -8.62
C ASN A 47 -13.51 -4.30 -7.68
N GLU A 48 -12.79 -3.26 -8.10
CA GLU A 48 -11.83 -2.57 -7.23
C GLU A 48 -12.56 -1.77 -6.16
N VAL A 49 -12.37 -2.16 -4.90
CA VAL A 49 -12.97 -1.46 -3.75
C VAL A 49 -12.00 -0.51 -3.06
N ALA A 50 -10.71 -0.79 -3.14
CA ALA A 50 -9.67 0.06 -2.57
C ALA A 50 -8.31 -0.27 -3.18
N ARG A 51 -7.36 0.65 -3.02
CA ARG A 51 -5.98 0.48 -3.43
C ARG A 51 -5.03 1.04 -2.40
N VAL A 52 -3.95 0.31 -2.13
CA VAL A 52 -2.81 0.80 -1.35
C VAL A 52 -1.75 1.27 -2.33
N VAL A 53 -1.33 2.52 -2.21
CA VAL A 53 -0.38 3.17 -3.11
C VAL A 53 0.86 3.56 -2.32
N TYR A 54 2.02 3.25 -2.86
CA TYR A 54 3.30 3.82 -2.46
C TYR A 54 3.85 4.70 -3.60
N SER A 55 4.08 5.98 -3.31
CA SER A 55 4.70 6.93 -4.22
C SER A 55 5.81 7.71 -3.50
N PRO A 56 7.09 7.31 -3.67
CA PRO A 56 8.20 8.00 -3.03
C PRO A 56 8.43 9.40 -3.61
N HIS A 57 8.24 9.61 -4.90
CA HIS A 57 8.57 10.88 -5.57
C HIS A 57 7.40 11.85 -5.68
N LYS A 58 6.15 11.38 -5.51
CA LYS A 58 4.94 12.20 -5.59
C LYS A 58 4.08 11.98 -4.34
N PRO A 59 4.52 12.49 -3.17
CA PRO A 59 3.74 12.37 -1.94
C PRO A 59 2.42 13.14 -2.05
N LEU A 60 1.45 12.78 -1.21
CA LEU A 60 0.29 13.62 -0.96
C LEU A 60 0.73 14.98 -0.38
N SER A 61 -0.15 15.97 -0.43
CA SER A 61 0.14 17.33 0.07
C SER A 61 0.57 17.37 1.53
N CYS A 62 0.12 16.42 2.37
CA CYS A 62 0.54 16.26 3.76
C CYS A 62 1.92 15.59 3.95
N GLY A 63 2.60 15.20 2.87
CA GLY A 63 3.89 14.50 2.89
C GLY A 63 3.79 12.97 2.94
N ALA A 64 2.59 12.40 3.07
CA ALA A 64 2.40 10.95 3.07
C ALA A 64 2.82 10.34 1.72
N ARG A 65 3.70 9.34 1.78
CA ARG A 65 4.22 8.60 0.61
C ARG A 65 3.55 7.25 0.42
N CYS A 66 2.87 6.74 1.44
CA CYS A 66 2.06 5.53 1.35
C CYS A 66 0.67 5.84 1.90
N TRP A 67 -0.38 5.52 1.14
CA TRP A 67 -1.76 5.81 1.50
C TRP A 67 -2.72 4.75 0.93
N ILE A 68 -3.96 4.82 1.37
CA ILE A 68 -5.07 4.01 0.86
C ILE A 68 -6.04 4.95 0.16
N GLU A 69 -6.45 4.60 -1.05
CA GLU A 69 -7.49 5.30 -1.80
C GLU A 69 -8.69 4.38 -2.02
N THR A 70 -9.91 4.90 -1.89
CA THR A 70 -11.16 4.17 -2.07
C THR A 70 -12.28 5.13 -2.43
N GLN A 71 -13.27 4.64 -3.19
CA GLN A 71 -14.54 5.32 -3.43
C GLN A 71 -15.66 4.82 -2.50
N SER A 72 -15.37 3.80 -1.67
CA SER A 72 -16.33 3.23 -0.73
C SER A 72 -16.55 4.14 0.47
N LYS A 73 -17.70 3.99 1.13
CA LYS A 73 -17.97 4.69 2.39
C LYS A 73 -16.98 4.23 3.48
N VAL A 74 -16.30 5.17 4.11
CA VAL A 74 -15.39 4.94 5.24
C VAL A 74 -16.06 5.46 6.52
N ILE A 75 -16.03 4.67 7.59
CA ILE A 75 -16.52 5.06 8.92
C ILE A 75 -15.35 5.13 9.89
N THR A 76 -15.41 6.08 10.82
CA THR A 76 -14.48 6.18 11.95
C THR A 76 -15.16 5.64 13.22
N ALA A 77 -14.37 5.10 14.14
CA ALA A 77 -14.85 4.70 15.46
C ALA A 77 -15.11 5.90 16.36
#